data_AF-A0AAV0NRT4-F1
#
_entry.id   AF-A0AAV0NRT4-F1
#
_cell.length_a   1.000
_cell.length_b   1.000
_cell.length_c   1.000
_cell.angle_alpha   90.00
_cell.angle_beta   90.00
_cell.angle_gamma   90.00
#
_symmetry.space_group_name_H-M   'P 1'
#
loop_
_entity.id
_entity.type
_entity.pdbx_description
1 polymer ?
#
loop_
_entity_poly.entity_id
_entity_poly.type
_entity_poly.pdbx_seq_one_letter_code
_entity_poly.pdbx_strand_id
1 'polypeptide(L)'
;MATNSFCMINKSLLAFSFILLMISGAESTACVQTCDSAIQVKKKDTCNQVAATYGMTPNKFLSFNPNLPCRHLFIGQWICVAGTAC
;
A
#
# COMPACT_ATOMS: atom_id res chain seq x y z
N MET A 1 9.95 7.69 -18.38
CA MET A 1 8.79 8.16 -19.17
C MET A 1 7.75 7.06 -19.20
N ALA A 2 6.48 7.42 -19.00
CA ALA A 2 5.25 6.65 -19.23
C ALA A 2 4.98 5.45 -18.27
N THR A 3 4.30 5.68 -17.14
CA THR A 3 2.84 5.51 -16.94
C THR A 3 2.35 4.07 -17.16
N ASN A 4 2.26 3.30 -16.06
CA ASN A 4 1.33 2.17 -15.97
C ASN A 4 -0.10 2.72 -15.89
N SER A 5 -0.57 3.10 -17.07
CA SER A 5 -1.86 3.67 -17.37
C SER A 5 -2.79 2.54 -17.78
N PHE A 6 -3.96 2.47 -17.15
CA PHE A 6 -5.15 1.78 -17.65
C PHE A 6 -5.12 0.25 -17.68
N CYS A 7 -5.14 -0.39 -16.51
CA CYS A 7 -5.94 -1.62 -16.40
C CYS A 7 -7.35 -1.21 -15.97
N MET A 8 -8.31 -1.35 -16.88
CA MET A 8 -9.75 -1.32 -16.63
C MET A 8 -10.46 0.04 -16.53
N ILE A 9 -10.54 0.85 -17.59
CA ILE A 9 -11.85 1.44 -17.97
C ILE A 9 -11.94 1.52 -19.51
N ASN A 10 -13.06 1.02 -20.01
CA ASN A 10 -13.41 0.65 -21.36
C ASN A 10 -13.43 1.82 -22.38
N LYS A 11 -13.09 1.51 -23.64
CA LYS A 11 -12.72 2.42 -24.72
C LYS A 11 -13.91 2.99 -25.52
N SER A 12 -15.06 3.22 -24.90
CA SER A 12 -16.23 3.78 -25.59
C SER A 12 -17.03 4.67 -24.67
N LEU A 13 -16.82 5.98 -24.78
CA LEU A 13 -17.83 7.05 -24.79
C LEU A 13 -17.08 8.38 -24.59
N LEU A 14 -16.81 9.03 -25.72
CA LEU A 14 -16.32 10.39 -25.77
C LEU A 14 -17.37 11.37 -25.21
N ALA A 15 -16.88 12.38 -24.51
CA ALA A 15 -17.37 13.76 -24.52
C ALA A 15 -18.88 14.03 -24.36
N PHE A 16 -19.29 14.50 -23.18
CA PHE A 16 -20.33 15.53 -23.08
C PHE A 16 -19.94 16.59 -22.06
N SER A 17 -20.04 17.83 -22.50
CA SER A 17 -19.57 19.07 -21.91
C SER A 17 -20.53 19.61 -20.83
N PHE A 18 -19.98 20.29 -19.82
CA PHE A 18 -20.65 21.33 -18.99
C PHE A 18 -22.03 20.98 -18.39
N ILE A 19 -22.09 20.19 -17.31
CA ILE A 19 -23.21 20.26 -16.34
C ILE A 19 -22.64 20.21 -14.91
N LEU A 20 -22.79 21.34 -14.20
CA LEU A 20 -22.62 21.59 -12.77
C LEU A 20 -21.20 21.49 -12.13
N LEU A 21 -20.60 22.66 -11.92
CA LEU A 21 -19.92 22.98 -10.66
C LEU A 21 -20.79 22.50 -9.47
N MET A 22 -20.16 22.06 -8.38
CA MET A 22 -20.74 21.81 -7.04
C MET A 22 -21.19 20.38 -6.68
N ILE A 23 -20.49 19.34 -7.15
CA ILE A 23 -20.27 18.21 -6.25
C ILE A 23 -18.87 18.41 -5.68
N SER A 24 -18.77 19.20 -4.61
CA SER A 24 -17.64 19.09 -3.68
C SER A 24 -17.75 17.73 -2.96
N GLY A 25 -17.73 16.65 -3.74
CA GLY A 25 -17.31 15.38 -3.22
C GLY A 25 -15.83 15.57 -2.96
N ALA A 26 -15.43 15.50 -1.70
CA ALA A 26 -14.04 15.30 -1.40
C ALA A 26 -13.64 14.04 -2.17
N GLU A 27 -12.95 14.20 -3.30
CA GLU A 27 -12.17 13.12 -3.86
C GLU A 27 -11.12 12.85 -2.79
N SER A 28 -11.40 11.87 -1.93
CA SER A 28 -10.34 11.29 -1.14
C SER A 28 -9.41 10.68 -2.18
N THR A 29 -8.35 11.39 -2.54
CA THR A 29 -7.15 10.78 -3.09
C THR A 29 -6.58 9.92 -1.97
N ALA A 30 -7.30 8.83 -1.68
CA ALA A 30 -6.85 7.79 -0.81
C ALA A 30 -5.63 7.24 -1.53
N CYS A 31 -4.49 7.51 -0.95
CA CYS A 31 -3.27 6.86 -1.30
C CYS A 31 -3.52 5.34 -1.33
N VAL A 32 -3.05 4.68 -2.38
CA VAL A 32 -3.16 3.23 -2.47
C VAL A 32 -1.91 2.66 -1.81
N GLN A 33 -2.10 2.00 -0.67
CA GLN A 33 -1.03 1.18 -0.10
C GLN A 33 -0.73 0.03 -1.06
N THR A 34 0.54 -0.16 -1.41
CA THR A 34 0.97 -1.33 -2.19
C THR A 34 1.93 -2.18 -1.38
N CYS A 35 1.98 -3.47 -1.72
CA CYS A 35 2.93 -4.43 -1.19
C CYS A 35 3.63 -5.09 -2.36
N ASP A 36 4.75 -4.49 -2.78
CA ASP A 36 5.50 -4.93 -3.95
C ASP A 36 6.38 -6.14 -3.63
N SER A 37 6.74 -6.32 -2.35
CA SER A 37 7.45 -7.50 -1.85
C SER A 37 7.03 -7.84 -0.42
N ALA A 38 6.90 -9.13 -0.14
CA ALA A 38 6.55 -9.67 1.15
C ALA A 38 7.45 -10.84 1.53
N ILE A 39 7.66 -11.02 2.83
CA ILE A 39 8.31 -12.20 3.38
C ILE A 39 7.37 -12.97 4.29
N GLN A 40 7.70 -14.24 4.49
CA GLN A 40 7.09 -15.07 5.49
C GLN A 40 7.88 -15.01 6.80
N VAL A 41 7.20 -14.67 7.90
CA VAL A 41 7.74 -14.66 9.26
C VAL A 41 8.26 -16.04 9.63
N LYS A 42 9.50 -16.09 10.11
CA LYS A 42 10.20 -17.28 10.60
C LYS A 42 10.27 -17.28 12.12
N LYS A 43 10.70 -18.42 12.68
CA LYS A 43 10.90 -18.58 14.11
C LYS A 43 11.94 -17.55 14.60
N LYS A 44 11.56 -16.79 15.65
CA LYS A 44 12.33 -15.69 16.28
C LYS A 44 12.39 -14.37 15.51
N ASP A 45 11.69 -14.24 14.39
CA ASP A 45 11.57 -12.93 13.74
C ASP A 45 10.87 -11.93 14.66
N THR A 46 11.33 -10.68 14.61
CA THR A 46 10.70 -9.55 15.28
C THR A 46 10.51 -8.42 14.27
N CYS A 47 9.50 -7.57 14.46
CA CYS A 47 9.30 -6.43 13.56
C CYS A 47 10.54 -5.53 13.47
N ASN A 48 11.24 -5.30 14.59
CA ASN A 48 12.44 -4.47 14.60
C ASN A 48 13.57 -5.09 13.78
N GLN A 49 13.76 -6.41 13.89
CA GLN A 49 14.78 -7.11 13.12
C GLN A 49 14.46 -7.09 11.63
N VAL A 50 13.22 -7.37 11.24
CA VAL A 50 12.79 -7.32 9.84
C VAL A 50 12.92 -5.90 9.29
N ALA A 51 12.41 -4.88 10.00
CA ALA A 51 12.54 -3.48 9.59
C ALA A 51 14.02 -3.10 9.36
N ALA A 52 14.90 -3.45 10.30
CA ALA A 52 16.34 -3.19 10.17
C ALA A 52 16.97 -3.93 8.97
N THR A 53 16.62 -5.19 8.74
CA THR A 53 17.09 -5.98 7.58
C THR A 53 16.75 -5.31 6.25
N TYR A 54 15.58 -4.66 6.16
CA TYR A 54 15.14 -3.93 4.96
C TYR A 54 15.43 -2.43 5.00
N GLY A 55 16.27 -1.96 5.94
CA GLY A 55 16.70 -0.57 6.02
C GLY A 55 15.59 0.42 6.38
N MET A 56 14.55 -0.02 7.09
CA MET A 56 13.39 0.79 7.48
C MET A 56 13.40 1.18 8.96
N THR A 57 12.83 2.34 9.24
CA THR A 57 12.42 2.68 10.61
C THR A 57 11.20 1.84 11.02
N PRO A 58 10.98 1.57 12.32
CA PRO A 58 9.79 0.86 12.79
C PRO A 58 8.48 1.51 12.31
N ASN A 59 8.40 2.85 12.30
CA ASN A 59 7.21 3.57 11.84
C ASN A 59 6.96 3.35 10.34
N LYS A 60 8.01 3.35 9.50
CA LYS A 60 7.87 3.09 8.06
C LYS A 60 7.47 1.65 7.78
N PHE A 61 8.01 0.70 8.54
CA PHE A 61 7.63 -0.70 8.44
C PHE A 61 6.16 -0.91 8.86
N LEU A 62 5.70 -0.25 9.92
CA LEU A 62 4.31 -0.31 10.37
C LEU A 62 3.33 0.41 9.42
N SER A 63 3.75 1.44 8.68
CA SER A 63 2.86 2.03 7.65
C SER A 63 2.68 1.12 6.43
N PHE A 64 3.59 0.17 6.18
CA PHE A 64 3.35 -0.92 5.22
C PHE A 64 2.46 -2.02 5.80
N ASN A 65 2.33 -2.10 7.12
CA ASN A 65 1.66 -3.19 7.82
C ASN A 65 0.78 -2.66 8.97
N PRO A 66 -0.23 -1.81 8.70
CA PRO A 66 -0.93 -1.03 9.73
C PRO A 66 -1.68 -1.88 10.76
N ASN A 67 -2.03 -3.12 10.39
CA ASN A 67 -2.75 -4.06 11.25
C ASN A 67 -1.83 -5.17 11.81
N LEU A 68 -0.51 -5.03 11.75
CA LEU A 68 0.44 -6.05 12.19
C LEU A 68 0.67 -5.97 13.71
N PRO A 69 0.23 -6.96 14.51
CA PRO A 69 0.51 -6.99 15.93
C PRO A 69 1.95 -7.43 16.18
N CYS A 70 2.90 -6.48 16.25
CA CYS A 70 4.33 -6.81 16.37
C CYS A 70 4.73 -7.62 17.60
N ARG A 71 3.90 -7.65 18.65
CA ARG A 71 4.12 -8.51 19.83
C ARG A 71 3.71 -9.96 19.59
N HIS A 72 2.83 -10.22 18.63
CA HIS A 72 2.20 -11.52 18.37
C HIS A 72 2.41 -11.97 16.91
N LEU A 73 3.62 -11.84 16.38
CA LEU A 73 3.95 -12.41 15.08
C LEU A 73 3.79 -13.93 15.11
N PHE A 74 3.17 -14.50 14.08
CA PHE A 74 3.05 -15.94 13.92
C PHE A 74 3.97 -16.45 12.81
N ILE A 75 4.59 -17.61 13.03
CA ILE A 75 5.39 -18.28 12.00
C ILE A 75 4.46 -18.58 10.82
N GLY A 76 4.90 -18.21 9.62
CA GLY A 76 4.09 -18.36 8.42
C GLY A 76 3.33 -17.10 8.00
N GLN A 77 3.30 -16.05 8.83
CA GLN A 77 2.65 -14.78 8.50
C GLN A 77 3.35 -14.08 7.35
N TRP A 78 2.60 -13.59 6.36
CA TRP A 78 3.13 -12.73 5.31
C TRP A 78 3.14 -11.27 5.77
N ILE A 79 4.29 -10.60 5.64
CA ILE A 79 4.50 -9.19 6.00
C ILE A 79 5.18 -8.45 4.85
N CYS A 80 4.75 -7.22 4.60
CA CYS A 80 5.24 -6.39 3.51
C CYS A 80 6.56 -5.72 3.89
N VAL A 81 7.53 -5.81 2.98
CA VAL A 81 8.89 -5.29 3.14
C VAL A 81 9.34 -4.38 1.98
N ALA A 82 8.47 -4.18 1.00
CA ALA A 82 8.59 -3.14 -0.02
C ALA A 82 7.20 -2.76 -0.53
N GLY A 83 7.01 -1.51 -0.93
CA GLY A 83 5.75 -1.00 -1.43
C GLY A 83 5.60 0.50 -1.20
N THR A 84 4.39 0.99 -1.47
CA THR A 84 4.00 2.36 -1.20
C THR A 84 3.23 2.39 0.11
N ALA A 85 3.76 3.10 1.11
CA ALA A 85 3.00 3.42 2.32
C ALA A 85 2.14 4.61 2.01
N CYS A 86 0.99 4.62 2.66
CA CYS A 86 0.44 5.83 3.15
C CYS A 86 -0.23 5.59 4.51
#